data_AF-A0A109FJ90-F1
#
_entry.id   AF-A0A109FJ90-F1
#
_cell.length_a   1.000
_cell.length_b   1.000
_cell.length_c   1.000
_cell.angle_alpha   90.00
_cell.angle_beta   90.00
_cell.angle_gamma   90.00
#
_symmetry.space_group_name_H-M   'P 1'
#
loop_
_entity.id
_entity.type
_entity.pdbx_description
1 polymer ?
#
loop_
_entity_poly.entity_id
_entity_poly.type
_entity_poly.pdbx_seq_one_letter_code
_entity_poly.pdbx_strand_id
1 'polypeptide(L)'
;MSDTEYEDPFGAELGAFDIVADSSAATARQQRIEAARKAARSYQAKVEEPGWYNSLDPTARAKDLARLVLYSLHDKYYDRRFLEVVDAGCELIAGEVKEQSEVIDLVLRAAAKCDIEVQRRKQVLDLARRWREYPHLASLSLASARILSANSPLAAAANRKEDLPVSSGEVIAATLASLRLHPTLPIPQAFLASILLEAGHPLLSSAITNPTLMSDDRPDAVSELESEIEQVALIGDGESAAADGNEVDAIVKARRDILRRVVGLPLLHEGGGAGSLHGDHPGAADSDSRAVGRNVRSL
;
A
#
# COMPACT_ATOMS: atom_id res chain seq x y z
N MET A 1 -31.00 68.36 23.24
CA MET A 1 -29.64 68.90 23.16
C MET A 1 -28.84 68.31 24.30
N SER A 2 -27.62 67.87 23.98
CA SER A 2 -26.64 67.05 24.72
C SER A 2 -26.95 65.56 24.89
N ASP A 3 -26.74 64.80 23.81
CA ASP A 3 -26.23 63.42 23.93
C ASP A 3 -24.70 63.52 23.81
N THR A 4 -24.03 63.15 24.88
CA THR A 4 -22.58 63.00 24.99
C THR A 4 -22.12 61.86 24.09
N GLU A 5 -21.25 62.18 23.14
CA GLU A 5 -20.50 61.22 22.32
C GLU A 5 -19.77 60.24 23.23
N TYR A 6 -20.10 58.95 23.12
CA TYR A 6 -19.30 57.89 23.66
C TYR A 6 -18.10 57.71 22.72
N GLU A 7 -16.96 58.31 23.06
CA GLU A 7 -15.68 58.01 22.43
C GLU A 7 -15.30 56.57 22.81
N ASP A 8 -15.36 55.68 21.82
CA ASP A 8 -14.77 54.34 21.91
C ASP A 8 -13.24 54.49 22.01
N PRO A 9 -12.62 54.21 23.16
CA PRO A 9 -11.18 54.39 23.34
C PRO A 9 -10.35 53.34 22.57
N PHE A 10 -11.00 52.43 21.83
CA PHE A 10 -10.34 51.43 20.98
C PHE A 10 -10.60 51.63 19.48
N GLY A 11 -11.44 52.61 19.09
CA GLY A 11 -11.87 52.83 17.70
C GLY A 11 -10.82 53.48 16.79
N ALA A 12 -9.73 54.02 17.34
CA ALA A 12 -8.74 54.81 16.58
C ALA A 12 -7.38 54.11 16.35
N GLU A 13 -7.14 52.88 16.84
CA GLU A 13 -5.85 52.19 16.71
C GLU A 13 -5.87 50.87 15.91
N LEU A 14 -6.92 50.61 15.13
CA LEU A 14 -6.99 49.41 14.27
C LEU A 14 -6.78 49.70 12.77
N GLY A 15 -6.15 50.82 12.46
CA GLY A 15 -5.85 51.26 11.09
C GLY A 15 -4.36 51.33 10.76
N ALA A 16 -3.53 50.33 11.09
CA ALA A 16 -2.13 50.28 10.62
C ALA A 16 -1.42 48.92 10.75
N PHE A 17 -2.11 47.79 10.61
CA PHE A 17 -1.43 46.52 10.40
C PHE A 17 -1.82 45.97 9.03
N ASP A 18 -1.05 46.35 8.02
CA ASP A 18 -0.89 45.52 6.83
C ASP A 18 -0.50 44.13 7.32
N ILE A 19 -1.45 43.19 7.31
CA ILE A 19 -1.16 41.77 7.46
C ILE A 19 -0.44 41.40 6.16
N VAL A 20 0.86 41.67 6.11
CA VAL A 20 1.77 41.04 5.17
C VAL A 20 1.72 39.57 5.55
N ALA A 21 0.85 38.82 4.88
CA ALA A 21 0.77 37.38 5.01
C ALA A 21 2.19 36.85 4.79
N ASP A 22 2.79 36.36 5.87
CA ASP A 22 4.19 35.98 5.92
C ASP A 22 4.38 34.69 5.09
N SER A 23 4.44 34.89 3.77
CA SER A 23 4.68 33.87 2.77
C SER A 23 6.10 33.32 2.87
N SER A 24 6.97 33.89 3.72
CA SER A 24 8.35 33.42 3.91
C SER A 24 8.39 31.98 4.41
N ALA A 25 7.48 31.58 5.30
CA ALA A 25 7.42 30.23 5.85
C ALA A 25 6.95 29.21 4.78
N ALA A 26 5.96 29.59 3.97
CA ALA A 26 5.47 28.76 2.86
C ALA A 26 6.54 28.62 1.76
N THR A 27 7.22 29.72 1.42
CA THR A 27 8.28 29.77 0.41
C THR A 27 9.51 28.98 0.89
N ALA A 28 9.89 29.10 2.16
CA ALA A 28 10.98 28.33 2.75
C ALA A 28 10.67 26.82 2.79
N ARG A 29 9.42 26.43 3.04
CA ARG A 29 8.99 25.02 2.98
C ARG A 29 9.05 24.50 1.55
N GLN A 30 8.61 25.28 0.57
CA GLN A 30 8.63 24.89 -0.84
C GLN A 30 10.06 24.75 -1.37
N GLN A 31 10.94 25.69 -1.02
CA GLN A 31 12.37 25.59 -1.33
C GLN A 31 13.05 24.38 -0.69
N ARG A 32 12.69 24.00 0.55
CA ARG A 32 13.19 22.77 1.18
C ARG A 32 12.72 21.51 0.46
N ILE A 33 11.46 21.47 0.01
CA ILE A 33 10.91 20.34 -0.74
C ILE A 33 11.57 20.22 -2.11
N GLU A 34 11.77 21.34 -2.81
CA GLU A 34 12.46 21.36 -4.10
C GLU A 34 13.94 21.02 -3.99
N ALA A 35 14.62 21.48 -2.94
CA ALA A 35 16.00 21.10 -2.64
C ALA A 35 16.11 19.60 -2.33
N ALA A 36 15.19 19.04 -1.54
CA ALA A 36 15.13 17.60 -1.26
C ALA A 36 14.86 16.78 -2.54
N ARG A 37 13.96 17.24 -3.41
CA ARG A 37 13.71 16.61 -4.72
C ARG A 37 14.92 16.70 -5.65
N LYS A 38 15.66 17.82 -5.64
CA LYS A 38 16.88 18.00 -6.43
C LYS A 38 18.02 17.12 -5.90
N ALA A 39 18.17 17.00 -4.58
CA ALA A 39 19.12 16.10 -3.94
C ALA A 39 18.78 14.62 -4.19
N ALA A 40 17.49 14.25 -4.17
CA ALA A 40 17.04 12.90 -4.51
C ALA A 40 17.29 12.55 -5.99
N ARG A 41 17.26 13.55 -6.89
CA ARG A 41 17.56 13.36 -8.32
C ARG A 41 19.06 13.25 -8.62
N SER A 42 19.93 13.89 -7.84
CA SER A 42 21.37 13.91 -8.11
C SER A 42 22.15 12.74 -7.50
N TYR A 43 21.51 11.86 -6.70
CA TYR A 43 22.21 10.81 -5.94
C TYR A 43 23.44 11.34 -5.16
N GLN A 44 23.45 12.64 -4.83
CA GLN A 44 24.41 13.23 -3.89
C GLN A 44 23.88 13.13 -2.46
N ALA A 45 23.19 12.04 -2.13
CA ALA A 45 23.21 11.58 -0.76
C ALA A 45 24.68 11.26 -0.49
N LYS A 46 25.29 12.05 0.40
CA LYS A 46 26.62 11.77 0.95
C LYS A 46 26.62 10.27 1.30
N VAL A 47 27.34 9.46 0.52
CA VAL A 47 27.62 8.08 0.89
C VAL A 47 28.65 8.20 2.00
N GLU A 48 28.21 8.62 3.18
CA GLU A 48 28.97 8.40 4.39
C GLU A 48 28.89 6.90 4.62
N GLU A 49 30.05 6.25 4.60
CA GLU A 49 30.18 4.88 5.09
C GLU A 49 29.48 4.83 6.43
N PRO A 50 28.40 4.05 6.57
CA PRO A 50 27.56 4.25 7.73
C PRO A 50 28.37 3.83 8.96
N GLY A 51 28.27 4.60 10.05
CA GLY A 51 29.22 4.57 11.18
C GLY A 51 29.44 3.22 11.88
N TRP A 52 28.71 2.18 11.47
CA TRP A 52 28.95 0.79 11.84
C TRP A 52 30.20 0.17 11.20
N TYR A 53 30.70 0.69 10.06
CA TYR A 53 31.84 0.11 9.33
C TYR A 53 33.12 0.02 10.19
N ASN A 54 33.25 0.86 11.21
CA ASN A 54 34.41 0.94 12.10
C ASN A 54 34.09 0.71 13.59
N SER A 55 32.96 0.09 13.94
CA SER A 55 32.56 -0.08 15.35
C SER A 55 33.34 -1.18 16.08
N LEU A 56 33.85 -0.86 17.29
CA LEU A 56 34.59 -1.80 18.15
C LEU A 56 33.68 -2.66 19.06
N ASP A 57 32.40 -2.30 19.20
CA ASP A 57 31.44 -3.00 20.07
C ASP A 57 30.98 -4.35 19.46
N PRO A 58 31.13 -5.49 20.16
CA PRO A 58 30.67 -6.81 19.69
C PRO A 58 29.17 -6.91 19.44
N THR A 59 28.33 -6.20 20.20
CA THR A 59 26.87 -6.24 20.05
C THR A 59 26.37 -5.38 18.89
N ALA A 60 27.09 -4.29 18.59
CA ALA A 60 26.98 -3.59 17.32
C ALA A 60 27.35 -4.55 16.19
N ARG A 61 28.53 -5.18 16.23
CA ARG A 61 29.01 -6.10 15.19
C ARG A 61 28.06 -7.26 14.84
N ALA A 62 27.35 -7.82 15.82
CA ALA A 62 26.35 -8.87 15.58
C ALA A 62 25.08 -8.35 14.88
N LYS A 63 24.60 -7.14 15.26
CA LYS A 63 23.56 -6.42 14.48
C LYS A 63 24.09 -6.01 13.10
N ASP A 64 25.39 -5.76 13.00
CA ASP A 64 26.06 -5.32 11.78
C ASP A 64 26.30 -6.46 10.80
N LEU A 65 26.49 -7.71 11.23
CA LEU A 65 26.64 -8.85 10.31
C LEU A 65 25.36 -9.10 9.51
N ALA A 66 24.19 -9.10 10.17
CA ALA A 66 22.91 -9.25 9.48
C ALA A 66 22.67 -8.11 8.48
N ARG A 67 23.07 -6.88 8.83
CA ARG A 67 22.98 -5.70 7.95
C ARG A 67 23.98 -5.74 6.79
N LEU A 68 25.20 -6.19 7.03
CA LEU A 68 26.23 -6.41 6.01
C LEU A 68 25.78 -7.43 4.98
N VAL A 69 25.21 -8.53 5.46
CA VAL A 69 24.68 -9.58 4.59
C VAL A 69 23.47 -9.08 3.80
N LEU A 70 22.54 -8.36 4.44
CA LEU A 70 21.42 -7.73 3.73
C LEU A 70 21.90 -6.70 2.69
N TYR A 71 22.92 -5.90 3.02
CA TYR A 71 23.55 -4.97 2.09
C TYR A 71 24.15 -5.72 0.89
N SER A 72 24.85 -6.83 1.13
CA SER A 72 25.41 -7.66 0.05
C SER A 72 24.31 -8.25 -0.85
N LEU A 73 23.17 -8.65 -0.29
CA LEU A 73 22.03 -9.07 -1.10
C LEU A 73 21.47 -7.93 -1.95
N HIS A 74 21.36 -6.72 -1.39
CA HIS A 74 20.93 -5.54 -2.13
C HIS A 74 21.90 -5.20 -3.25
N ASP A 75 23.21 -5.23 -2.99
CA ASP A 75 24.26 -5.00 -3.98
C ASP A 75 24.14 -5.99 -5.15
N LYS A 76 24.06 -7.29 -4.86
CA LYS A 76 23.78 -8.33 -5.87
C LYS A 76 22.49 -8.09 -6.63
N TYR A 77 21.43 -7.61 -5.97
CA TYR A 77 20.16 -7.29 -6.61
C TYR A 77 20.30 -6.12 -7.58
N TYR A 78 21.02 -5.05 -7.21
CA TYR A 78 21.30 -3.93 -8.09
C TYR A 78 22.17 -4.33 -9.29
N ASP A 79 23.12 -5.23 -9.08
CA ASP A 79 23.95 -5.85 -10.12
C ASP A 79 23.20 -6.89 -10.98
N ARG A 80 21.89 -7.07 -10.75
CA ARG A 80 21.02 -8.01 -11.47
C ARG A 80 21.43 -9.48 -11.32
N ARG A 81 22.17 -9.82 -10.27
CA ARG A 81 22.55 -11.20 -9.91
C ARG A 81 21.42 -11.89 -9.16
N PHE A 82 20.23 -11.93 -9.77
CA PHE A 82 18.98 -12.29 -9.08
C PHE A 82 18.98 -13.73 -8.54
N LEU A 83 19.53 -14.69 -9.29
CA LEU A 83 19.62 -16.07 -8.82
C LEU A 83 20.44 -16.18 -7.52
N GLU A 84 21.56 -15.45 -7.44
CA GLU A 84 22.38 -15.45 -6.23
C GLU A 84 21.69 -14.77 -5.05
N VAL A 85 20.84 -13.76 -5.30
CA VAL A 85 20.01 -13.15 -4.26
C VAL A 85 19.01 -14.16 -3.72
N VAL A 86 18.38 -14.95 -4.60
CA VAL A 86 17.44 -16.00 -4.20
C VAL A 86 18.16 -17.07 -3.39
N ASP A 87 19.27 -17.61 -3.89
CA ASP A 87 20.00 -18.70 -3.23
C ASP A 87 20.53 -18.26 -1.85
N ALA A 88 21.28 -17.14 -1.81
CA ALA A 88 21.83 -16.63 -0.56
C ALA A 88 20.73 -16.15 0.41
N GLY A 89 19.65 -15.55 -0.10
CA GLY A 89 18.54 -15.11 0.76
C GLY A 89 17.79 -16.28 1.39
N CYS A 90 17.55 -17.37 0.65
CA CYS A 90 16.97 -18.59 1.21
C CYS A 90 17.82 -19.20 2.32
N GLU A 91 19.15 -19.22 2.17
CA GLU A 91 20.07 -19.70 3.21
C GLU A 91 19.98 -18.86 4.49
N LEU A 92 19.86 -17.55 4.37
CA LEU A 92 19.75 -16.64 5.53
C LEU A 92 18.42 -16.76 6.27
N ILE A 93 17.34 -17.01 5.53
CA ILE A 93 16.04 -17.26 6.14
C ILE A 93 16.07 -18.57 6.93
N ALA A 94 16.71 -19.62 6.39
CA ALA A 94 16.92 -20.89 7.11
C ALA A 94 17.80 -20.72 8.35
N GLY A 95 18.74 -19.78 8.34
CA GLY A 95 19.55 -19.38 9.49
C GLY A 95 18.86 -18.43 10.49
N GLU A 96 17.54 -18.20 10.34
CA GLU A 96 16.73 -17.36 11.23
C GLU A 96 17.25 -15.93 11.45
N VAL A 97 17.67 -15.26 10.37
CA VAL A 97 18.13 -13.86 10.44
C VAL A 97 17.04 -12.93 11.03
N LYS A 98 17.45 -11.87 11.72
CA LYS A 98 16.52 -10.94 12.40
C LYS A 98 15.58 -10.18 11.45
N GLU A 99 16.08 -9.74 10.30
CA GLU A 99 15.35 -8.92 9.30
C GLU A 99 14.66 -9.84 8.26
N GLN A 100 13.89 -10.85 8.71
CA GLN A 100 13.33 -11.86 7.80
C GLN A 100 12.40 -11.24 6.76
N SER A 101 11.55 -10.28 7.14
CA SER A 101 10.60 -9.62 6.25
C SER A 101 11.29 -8.99 5.03
N GLU A 102 12.39 -8.28 5.25
CA GLU A 102 13.17 -7.56 4.26
C GLU A 102 13.89 -8.53 3.32
N VAL A 103 14.46 -9.60 3.88
CA VAL A 103 15.12 -10.65 3.10
C VAL A 103 14.09 -11.39 2.25
N ILE A 104 12.92 -11.73 2.79
CA ILE A 104 11.83 -12.38 2.04
C ILE A 104 11.35 -11.48 0.91
N ASP A 105 11.06 -10.20 1.17
CA ASP A 105 10.65 -9.24 0.13
C ASP A 105 11.69 -9.15 -1.00
N LEU A 106 12.98 -9.06 -0.64
CA LEU A 106 14.07 -8.99 -1.62
C LEU A 106 14.22 -10.29 -2.43
N VAL A 107 14.14 -11.44 -1.78
CA VAL A 107 14.18 -12.77 -2.42
C VAL A 107 13.02 -12.93 -3.40
N LEU A 108 11.79 -12.59 -3.01
CA LEU A 108 10.63 -12.71 -3.89
C LEU A 108 10.70 -11.72 -5.06
N ARG A 109 11.18 -10.49 -4.83
CA ARG A 109 11.44 -9.54 -5.93
C ARG A 109 12.50 -10.04 -6.90
N ALA A 110 13.57 -10.68 -6.41
CA ALA A 110 14.61 -11.28 -7.24
C ALA A 110 14.07 -12.50 -8.01
N ALA A 111 13.35 -13.40 -7.34
CA ALA A 111 12.75 -14.59 -7.96
C ALA A 111 11.78 -14.22 -9.08
N ALA A 112 10.98 -13.16 -8.92
CA ALA A 112 10.10 -12.64 -9.97
C ALA A 112 10.85 -12.08 -11.20
N LYS A 113 12.18 -11.90 -11.13
CA LYS A 113 13.06 -11.54 -12.25
C LYS A 113 13.83 -12.73 -12.84
N CYS A 114 13.76 -13.89 -12.20
CA CYS A 114 14.36 -15.14 -12.66
C CYS A 114 13.38 -15.93 -13.55
N ASP A 115 13.89 -16.98 -14.18
CA ASP A 115 13.10 -17.95 -14.94
C ASP A 115 12.07 -18.68 -14.07
N ILE A 116 11.04 -19.22 -14.72
CA ILE A 116 9.93 -19.90 -14.07
C ILE A 116 10.37 -21.08 -13.17
N GLU A 117 11.46 -21.75 -13.52
CA GLU A 117 11.99 -22.87 -12.74
C GLU A 117 12.52 -22.43 -11.37
N VAL A 118 13.01 -21.19 -11.23
CA VAL A 118 13.38 -20.61 -9.94
C VAL A 118 12.13 -20.28 -9.12
N GLN A 119 11.11 -19.71 -9.76
CA GLN A 119 9.84 -19.34 -9.11
C GLN A 119 9.07 -20.58 -8.61
N ARG A 120 9.24 -21.73 -9.28
CA ARG A 120 8.64 -23.03 -8.93
C ARG A 120 9.32 -23.76 -7.78
N ARG A 121 10.51 -23.32 -7.35
CA ARG A 121 11.21 -23.95 -6.23
C ARG A 121 10.31 -23.92 -5.01
N LYS A 122 10.18 -25.05 -4.33
CA LYS A 122 9.32 -25.21 -3.15
C LYS A 122 9.57 -24.08 -2.12
N GLN A 123 10.83 -23.79 -1.83
CA GLN A 123 11.21 -22.72 -0.90
C GLN A 123 10.66 -21.34 -1.33
N VAL A 124 10.73 -21.01 -2.62
CA VAL A 124 10.23 -19.72 -3.14
C VAL A 124 8.70 -19.66 -3.07
N LEU A 125 8.01 -20.75 -3.41
CA LEU A 125 6.56 -20.85 -3.28
C LEU A 125 6.11 -20.75 -1.82
N ASP A 126 6.78 -21.47 -0.91
CA ASP A 126 6.47 -21.42 0.52
C ASP A 126 6.66 -20.01 1.07
N LEU A 127 7.75 -19.31 0.68
CA LEU A 127 7.95 -17.90 1.02
C LEU A 127 6.88 -16.98 0.43
N ALA A 128 6.48 -17.20 -0.82
CA ALA A 128 5.45 -16.41 -1.48
C ALA A 128 4.09 -16.54 -0.79
N ARG A 129 3.80 -17.64 -0.08
CA ARG A 129 2.55 -17.79 0.69
C ARG A 129 2.54 -17.04 2.01
N ARG A 130 3.70 -16.60 2.51
CA ARG A 130 3.85 -15.88 3.79
C ARG A 130 3.41 -14.41 3.73
N TRP A 131 2.85 -13.93 2.62
CA TRP A 131 2.41 -12.54 2.47
C TRP A 131 1.39 -12.11 3.55
N ARG A 132 0.58 -13.04 4.05
CA ARG A 132 -0.39 -12.80 5.13
C ARG A 132 0.27 -12.42 6.45
N GLU A 133 1.49 -12.91 6.72
CA GLU A 133 2.27 -12.60 7.92
C GLU A 133 2.75 -11.15 7.94
N TYR A 134 2.86 -10.52 6.77
CA TYR A 134 3.43 -9.17 6.59
C TYR A 134 2.44 -8.21 5.94
N PRO A 135 1.28 -7.94 6.57
CA PRO A 135 0.21 -7.18 5.94
C PRO A 135 0.61 -5.72 5.64
N HIS A 136 1.63 -5.18 6.31
CA HIS A 136 2.15 -3.83 6.12
C HIS A 136 3.11 -3.71 4.92
N LEU A 137 3.58 -4.81 4.34
CA LEU A 137 4.53 -4.83 3.23
C LEU A 137 3.82 -5.06 1.89
N ALA A 138 3.29 -3.99 1.32
CA ALA A 138 2.59 -4.06 0.03
C ALA A 138 3.47 -4.59 -1.13
N SER A 139 4.79 -4.31 -1.09
CA SER A 139 5.75 -4.82 -2.07
C SER A 139 5.89 -6.33 -2.03
N LEU A 140 5.90 -6.90 -0.82
CA LEU A 140 6.01 -8.33 -0.59
C LEU A 140 4.76 -9.02 -1.12
N SER A 141 3.57 -8.49 -0.84
CA SER A 141 2.31 -9.00 -1.39
C SER A 141 2.29 -8.97 -2.92
N LEU A 142 2.80 -7.90 -3.55
CA LEU A 142 2.89 -7.82 -5.01
C LEU A 142 3.88 -8.85 -5.59
N ALA A 143 5.06 -8.98 -5.00
CA ALA A 143 6.06 -9.95 -5.43
C ALA A 143 5.54 -11.39 -5.29
N SER A 144 4.88 -11.68 -4.16
CA SER A 144 4.18 -12.94 -3.90
C SER A 144 3.12 -13.21 -4.95
N ALA A 145 2.23 -12.25 -5.22
CA ALA A 145 1.16 -12.39 -6.20
C ALA A 145 1.70 -12.72 -7.61
N ARG A 146 2.83 -12.15 -8.00
CA ARG A 146 3.49 -12.46 -9.29
C ARG A 146 4.01 -13.89 -9.36
N ILE A 147 4.70 -14.34 -8.32
CA ILE A 147 5.22 -15.71 -8.24
C ILE A 147 4.05 -16.70 -8.21
N LEU A 148 3.03 -16.43 -7.40
CA LEU A 148 1.84 -17.25 -7.28
C LEU A 148 1.06 -17.31 -8.62
N SER A 149 0.89 -16.17 -9.31
CA SER A 149 0.26 -16.11 -10.64
C SER A 149 0.98 -16.93 -11.68
N ALA A 150 2.31 -16.89 -11.70
CA ALA A 150 3.12 -17.68 -12.62
C ALA A 150 2.98 -19.21 -12.39
N ASN A 151 2.47 -19.58 -11.22
CA ASN A 151 2.28 -20.95 -10.76
C ASN A 151 0.81 -21.30 -10.51
N SER A 152 -0.12 -20.57 -11.12
CA SER A 152 -1.57 -20.81 -11.03
C SER A 152 -2.20 -20.99 -12.41
N PRO A 153 -3.48 -21.41 -12.50
CA PRO A 153 -4.23 -21.46 -13.76
C PRO A 153 -4.31 -20.11 -14.50
N LEU A 154 -4.07 -18.99 -13.79
CA LEU A 154 -4.04 -17.63 -14.34
C LEU A 154 -2.70 -17.30 -15.02
N ALA A 155 -1.75 -18.23 -15.04
CA ALA A 155 -0.51 -18.07 -15.78
C ALA A 155 -0.80 -17.92 -17.29
N ALA A 156 0.04 -17.12 -17.97
CA ALA A 156 0.02 -17.01 -19.42
C ALA A 156 0.05 -18.40 -20.07
N ALA A 157 -0.67 -18.58 -21.19
CA ALA A 157 -0.87 -19.88 -21.84
C ALA A 157 0.43 -20.69 -22.04
N ALA A 158 1.56 -20.02 -22.33
CA ALA A 158 2.88 -20.64 -22.50
C ALA A 158 3.44 -21.31 -21.24
N ASN A 159 2.96 -20.92 -20.05
CA ASN A 159 3.45 -21.40 -18.75
C ASN A 159 2.45 -22.33 -18.04
N ARG A 160 1.26 -22.57 -18.63
CA ARG A 160 0.23 -23.43 -18.06
C ARG A 160 0.72 -24.88 -18.07
N LYS A 161 0.93 -25.43 -16.88
CA LYS A 161 1.06 -26.87 -16.67
C LYS A 161 -0.26 -27.37 -16.07
N GLU A 162 -0.68 -28.56 -16.47
CA GLU A 162 -1.73 -29.29 -15.77
C GLU A 162 -1.16 -29.65 -14.39
N ASP A 163 -1.93 -29.41 -13.32
CA ASP A 163 -1.53 -29.57 -11.89
C ASP A 163 -0.63 -28.48 -11.30
N LEU A 164 -1.12 -27.24 -11.32
CA LEU A 164 -0.48 -26.12 -10.62
C LEU A 164 -0.92 -26.02 -9.15
N PRO A 165 0.00 -25.81 -8.19
CA PRO A 165 -0.28 -25.91 -6.76
C PRO A 165 -0.92 -24.65 -6.14
N VAL A 166 -1.27 -23.65 -6.95
CA VAL A 166 -1.76 -22.34 -6.49
C VAL A 166 -3.14 -22.07 -7.08
N SER A 167 -4.09 -21.70 -6.23
CA SER A 167 -5.45 -21.37 -6.67
C SER A 167 -5.54 -19.94 -7.24
N SER A 168 -6.51 -19.71 -8.14
CA SER A 168 -6.79 -18.36 -8.66
C SER A 168 -7.13 -17.37 -7.53
N GLY A 169 -7.85 -17.84 -6.50
CA GLY A 169 -8.21 -17.04 -5.33
C GLY A 169 -7.02 -16.58 -4.51
N GLU A 170 -6.01 -17.43 -4.34
CA GLU A 170 -4.77 -17.07 -3.64
C GLU A 170 -4.02 -15.94 -4.35
N VAL A 171 -3.98 -15.98 -5.68
CA VAL A 171 -3.35 -14.94 -6.51
C VAL A 171 -4.09 -13.61 -6.39
N ILE A 172 -5.43 -13.64 -6.50
CA ILE A 172 -6.28 -12.46 -6.38
C ILE A 172 -6.14 -11.86 -4.97
N ALA A 173 -6.17 -12.69 -3.92
CA ALA A 173 -6.01 -12.25 -2.54
C ALA A 173 -4.67 -11.55 -2.29
N ALA A 174 -3.56 -12.14 -2.73
CA ALA A 174 -2.24 -11.52 -2.62
C ALA A 174 -2.14 -10.20 -3.42
N THR A 175 -2.78 -10.14 -4.60
CA THR A 175 -2.82 -8.93 -5.43
C THR A 175 -3.60 -7.82 -4.74
N LEU A 176 -4.79 -8.11 -4.19
CA LEU A 176 -5.60 -7.16 -3.43
C LEU A 176 -4.87 -6.68 -2.17
N ALA A 177 -4.15 -7.57 -1.48
CA ALA A 177 -3.34 -7.20 -0.32
C ALA A 177 -2.26 -6.17 -0.66
N SER A 178 -1.69 -6.21 -1.88
CA SER A 178 -0.73 -5.19 -2.35
C SER A 178 -1.36 -3.82 -2.59
N LEU A 179 -2.67 -3.76 -2.85
CA LEU A 179 -3.45 -2.53 -3.08
C LEU A 179 -4.11 -1.98 -1.81
N ARG A 180 -4.01 -2.70 -0.68
CA ARG A 180 -4.71 -2.38 0.57
C ARG A 180 -4.45 -0.95 1.09
N LEU A 181 -3.17 -0.54 1.07
CA LEU A 181 -2.70 0.76 1.56
C LEU A 181 -2.82 1.86 0.49
N HIS A 182 -2.55 1.51 -0.77
CA HIS A 182 -2.50 2.45 -1.88
C HIS A 182 -3.25 1.87 -3.10
N PRO A 183 -4.59 2.00 -3.15
CA PRO A 183 -5.41 1.38 -4.18
C PRO A 183 -5.18 1.97 -5.58
N THR A 184 -4.49 3.10 -5.68
CA THR A 184 -4.20 3.84 -6.93
C THR A 184 -2.82 3.56 -7.51
N LEU A 185 -2.05 2.61 -6.97
CA LEU A 185 -0.73 2.30 -7.50
C LEU A 185 -0.83 1.66 -8.90
N PRO A 186 -0.21 2.27 -9.94
CA PRO A 186 -0.43 1.82 -11.32
C PRO A 186 0.01 0.37 -11.59
N ILE A 187 1.14 -0.04 -11.00
CA ILE A 187 1.73 -1.37 -11.25
C ILE A 187 0.84 -2.49 -10.68
N PRO A 188 0.46 -2.48 -9.37
CA PRO A 188 -0.50 -3.43 -8.84
C PRO A 188 -1.88 -3.38 -9.51
N GLN A 189 -2.38 -2.20 -9.89
CA GLN A 189 -3.67 -2.07 -10.59
C GLN A 189 -3.65 -2.74 -11.96
N ALA A 190 -2.63 -2.46 -12.77
CA ALA A 190 -2.48 -3.09 -14.09
C ALA A 190 -2.34 -4.61 -13.97
N PHE A 191 -1.63 -5.08 -12.94
CA PHE A 191 -1.49 -6.50 -12.65
C PHE A 191 -2.84 -7.12 -12.25
N LEU A 192 -3.59 -6.49 -11.34
CA LEU A 192 -4.94 -6.92 -10.96
C LEU A 192 -5.87 -7.00 -12.17
N ALA A 193 -5.87 -5.97 -13.04
CA ALA A 193 -6.69 -5.97 -14.25
C ALA A 193 -6.36 -7.14 -15.18
N SER A 194 -5.08 -7.46 -15.36
CA SER A 194 -4.68 -8.63 -16.17
C SER A 194 -5.15 -9.96 -15.57
N ILE A 195 -5.03 -10.12 -14.25
CA ILE A 195 -5.45 -11.33 -13.55
C ILE A 195 -6.97 -11.52 -13.63
N LEU A 196 -7.72 -10.43 -13.43
CA LEU A 196 -9.19 -10.45 -13.50
C LEU A 196 -9.68 -10.80 -14.90
N LEU A 197 -9.00 -10.33 -15.94
CA LEU A 197 -9.32 -10.70 -17.32
C LEU A 197 -9.16 -12.21 -17.55
N GLU A 198 -8.02 -12.77 -17.14
CA GLU A 198 -7.77 -14.22 -17.24
C GLU A 198 -8.72 -15.05 -16.36
N ALA A 199 -9.18 -14.48 -15.24
CA ALA A 199 -10.14 -15.11 -14.34
C ALA A 199 -11.60 -15.02 -14.84
N GLY A 200 -11.88 -14.32 -15.94
CA GLY A 200 -13.23 -14.19 -16.49
C GLY A 200 -14.05 -13.01 -15.97
N HIS A 201 -13.40 -11.98 -15.44
CA HIS A 201 -14.02 -10.73 -14.96
C HIS A 201 -13.62 -9.52 -15.85
N PRO A 202 -14.11 -9.47 -17.11
CA PRO A 202 -13.70 -8.45 -18.07
C PRO A 202 -14.25 -7.06 -17.75
N LEU A 203 -15.42 -6.95 -17.10
CA LEU A 203 -16.00 -5.65 -16.73
C LEU A 203 -15.17 -5.01 -15.62
N LEU A 204 -14.82 -5.76 -14.57
CA LEU A 204 -13.92 -5.31 -13.51
C LEU A 204 -12.55 -4.90 -14.07
N SER A 205 -11.96 -5.72 -14.94
CA SER A 205 -10.69 -5.40 -15.61
C SER A 205 -10.75 -4.09 -16.40
N SER A 206 -11.84 -3.88 -17.14
CA SER A 206 -12.09 -2.67 -17.93
C SER A 206 -12.31 -1.45 -17.03
N ALA A 207 -13.03 -1.59 -15.92
CA ALA A 207 -13.27 -0.51 -14.97
C ALA A 207 -11.97 -0.02 -14.31
N ILE A 208 -11.05 -0.94 -13.99
CA ILE A 208 -9.73 -0.61 -13.42
C ILE A 208 -8.87 0.14 -14.43
N THR A 209 -8.87 -0.30 -15.69
CA THR A 209 -8.01 0.28 -16.74
C THR A 209 -8.57 1.58 -17.33
N ASN A 210 -9.89 1.73 -17.32
CA ASN A 210 -10.57 2.91 -17.83
C ASN A 210 -11.69 3.38 -16.87
N PRO A 211 -11.35 4.24 -15.88
CA PRO A 211 -12.30 4.74 -14.90
C PRO A 211 -13.46 5.54 -15.52
N THR A 212 -13.30 6.07 -16.73
CA THR A 212 -14.35 6.86 -17.39
C THR A 212 -15.54 6.00 -17.83
N LEU A 213 -15.39 4.66 -17.85
CA LEU A 213 -16.52 3.76 -18.10
C LEU A 213 -17.57 3.82 -17.00
N MET A 214 -17.21 4.33 -15.81
CA MET A 214 -18.06 4.47 -14.64
C MET A 214 -18.68 5.87 -14.48
N SER A 215 -18.73 6.67 -15.55
CA SER A 215 -19.44 7.95 -15.55
C SER A 215 -20.94 7.75 -15.26
N ASP A 216 -21.54 8.68 -14.52
CA ASP A 216 -22.91 8.67 -13.97
C ASP A 216 -24.06 8.35 -14.96
N ASP A 217 -23.80 8.33 -16.26
CA ASP A 217 -24.78 8.09 -17.32
C ASP A 217 -25.19 6.62 -17.52
N ARG A 218 -24.64 5.66 -16.76
CA ARG A 218 -24.94 4.22 -16.90
C ARG A 218 -25.19 3.50 -15.56
N PRO A 219 -26.38 3.67 -14.95
CA PRO A 219 -26.71 3.02 -13.68
C PRO A 219 -26.69 1.47 -13.74
N ASP A 220 -27.05 0.89 -14.89
CA ASP A 220 -27.01 -0.57 -15.09
C ASP A 220 -25.57 -1.12 -15.01
N ALA A 221 -24.59 -0.37 -15.54
CA ALA A 221 -23.18 -0.76 -15.52
C ALA A 221 -22.59 -0.76 -14.10
N VAL A 222 -23.07 0.14 -13.23
CA VAL A 222 -22.67 0.17 -11.81
C VAL A 222 -23.20 -1.06 -11.07
N SER A 223 -24.46 -1.45 -11.32
CA SER A 223 -25.04 -2.66 -10.69
C SER A 223 -24.34 -3.95 -11.14
N GLU A 224 -24.04 -4.08 -12.42
CA GLU A 224 -23.25 -5.21 -12.95
C GLU A 224 -21.84 -5.25 -12.34
N LEU A 225 -21.20 -4.08 -12.19
CA LEU A 225 -19.89 -3.98 -11.57
C LEU A 225 -19.93 -4.39 -10.10
N GLU A 226 -20.93 -3.95 -9.34
CA GLU A 226 -21.10 -4.37 -7.95
C GLU A 226 -21.30 -5.89 -7.82
N SER A 227 -22.01 -6.52 -8.76
CA SER A 227 -22.16 -7.97 -8.81
C SER A 227 -20.82 -8.68 -9.06
N GLU A 228 -20.00 -8.19 -10.01
CA GLU A 228 -18.66 -8.77 -10.24
C GLU A 228 -17.73 -8.55 -9.04
N ILE A 229 -17.78 -7.39 -8.37
CA ILE A 229 -17.02 -7.14 -7.15
C ILE A 229 -17.37 -8.17 -6.09
N GLU A 230 -18.66 -8.47 -5.92
CA GLU A 230 -19.12 -9.46 -4.94
C GLU A 230 -18.61 -10.85 -5.27
N GLN A 231 -18.71 -11.27 -6.54
CA GLN A 231 -18.20 -12.55 -7.00
C GLN A 231 -16.70 -12.68 -6.73
N VAL A 232 -15.90 -11.67 -7.06
CA VAL A 232 -14.45 -11.68 -6.85
C VAL A 232 -14.10 -11.67 -5.36
N ALA A 233 -14.84 -10.92 -4.53
CA ALA A 233 -14.60 -10.86 -3.09
C ALA A 233 -14.81 -12.25 -2.42
N LEU A 234 -15.75 -13.04 -2.94
CA LEU A 234 -16.04 -14.40 -2.50
C LEU A 234 -15.03 -15.45 -2.97
N ILE A 235 -14.12 -15.13 -3.90
CA ILE A 235 -13.09 -16.08 -4.34
C ILE A 235 -12.11 -16.34 -3.20
N GLY A 236 -12.34 -17.43 -2.47
CA GLY A 236 -11.47 -17.91 -1.39
C GLY A 236 -10.13 -18.45 -1.90
N ASP A 237 -9.10 -18.36 -1.07
CA ASP A 237 -7.76 -18.90 -1.31
C ASP A 237 -7.58 -20.34 -0.78
N GLY A 238 -8.69 -21.06 -0.55
CA GLY A 238 -8.70 -22.47 -0.10
C GLY A 238 -8.46 -22.68 1.39
N GLU A 239 -7.74 -21.77 2.08
CA GLU A 239 -7.51 -21.83 3.54
C GLU A 239 -8.65 -21.26 4.37
N SER A 240 -9.56 -20.50 3.75
CA SER A 240 -10.75 -19.93 4.40
C SER A 240 -11.73 -20.98 4.96
N ALA A 241 -11.52 -22.27 4.69
CA ALA A 241 -12.30 -23.38 5.22
C ALA A 241 -12.06 -23.65 6.72
N ALA A 242 -10.96 -23.14 7.29
CA ALA A 242 -10.60 -23.33 8.70
C ALA A 242 -10.89 -22.11 9.60
N ALA A 243 -11.30 -20.98 9.03
CA ALA A 243 -11.60 -19.75 9.75
C ALA A 243 -13.05 -19.74 10.27
N ASP A 244 -13.29 -19.05 11.39
CA ASP A 244 -14.66 -18.82 11.89
C ASP A 244 -15.43 -17.93 10.90
N GLY A 245 -16.76 -18.09 10.84
CA GLY A 245 -17.62 -17.36 9.89
C GLY A 245 -17.43 -15.85 9.95
N ASN A 246 -17.23 -15.30 11.16
CA ASN A 246 -16.97 -13.88 11.38
C ASN A 246 -15.65 -13.40 10.73
N GLU A 247 -14.62 -14.24 10.70
CA GLU A 247 -13.33 -13.90 10.10
C GLU A 247 -13.42 -13.95 8.57
N VAL A 248 -14.13 -14.94 8.03
CA VAL A 248 -14.40 -15.03 6.59
C VAL A 248 -15.17 -13.80 6.09
N ASP A 249 -16.22 -13.39 6.81
CA ASP A 249 -17.01 -12.21 6.47
C ASP A 249 -16.16 -10.92 6.50
N ALA A 250 -15.26 -10.79 7.48
CA ALA A 250 -14.34 -9.66 7.55
C ALA A 250 -13.36 -9.62 6.38
N ILE A 251 -12.84 -10.78 5.95
CA ILE A 251 -11.95 -10.91 4.79
C ILE A 251 -12.67 -10.54 3.50
N VAL A 252 -13.88 -11.08 3.28
CA VAL A 252 -14.70 -10.79 2.09
C VAL A 252 -15.02 -9.29 2.03
N LYS A 253 -15.45 -8.69 3.16
CA LYS A 253 -15.69 -7.25 3.25
C LYS A 253 -14.45 -6.43 2.93
N ALA A 254 -13.29 -6.79 3.48
CA ALA A 254 -12.04 -6.07 3.20
C ALA A 254 -11.66 -6.13 1.71
N ARG A 255 -11.86 -7.28 1.05
CA ARG A 255 -11.62 -7.44 -0.40
C ARG A 255 -12.57 -6.58 -1.22
N ARG A 256 -13.87 -6.60 -0.87
CA ARG A 256 -14.91 -5.74 -1.47
C ARG A 256 -14.52 -4.26 -1.37
N ASP A 257 -14.11 -3.81 -0.19
CA ASP A 257 -13.73 -2.41 0.06
C ASP A 257 -12.47 -1.99 -0.71
N ILE A 258 -11.51 -2.91 -0.89
CA ILE A 258 -10.34 -2.66 -1.74
C ILE A 258 -10.78 -2.50 -3.19
N LEU A 259 -11.57 -3.46 -3.71
CA LEU A 259 -12.05 -3.43 -5.10
C LEU A 259 -12.83 -2.15 -5.40
N ARG A 260 -13.79 -1.78 -4.54
CA ARG A 260 -14.55 -0.52 -4.68
C ARG A 260 -13.64 0.70 -4.75
N ARG A 261 -12.64 0.79 -3.87
CA ARG A 261 -11.65 1.89 -3.91
C ARG A 261 -10.80 1.90 -5.17
N VAL A 262 -10.45 0.72 -5.71
CA VAL A 262 -9.66 0.62 -6.95
C VAL A 262 -10.45 1.15 -8.15
N VAL A 263 -11.74 0.85 -8.24
CA VAL A 263 -12.62 1.30 -9.34
C VAL A 263 -13.25 2.68 -9.11
N GLY A 264 -13.02 3.30 -7.94
CA GLY A 264 -13.54 4.62 -7.60
C GLY A 264 -14.99 4.65 -7.09
N LEU A 265 -15.55 3.51 -6.66
CA LEU A 265 -16.88 3.45 -6.05
C LEU A 265 -16.86 3.84 -4.57
N PRO A 266 -17.92 4.49 -4.05
CA PRO A 266 -18.03 4.83 -2.64
C PRO A 266 -18.11 3.58 -1.77
N LEU A 267 -17.53 3.62 -0.57
CA LEU A 267 -17.64 2.52 0.39
C LEU A 267 -19.08 2.38 0.88
N LEU A 268 -19.53 1.14 1.09
CA LEU A 268 -20.83 0.88 1.70
C LEU A 268 -20.72 1.21 3.19
N HIS A 269 -21.32 2.32 3.64
CA HIS A 269 -21.41 2.61 5.06
C HIS A 269 -22.29 1.57 5.76
N GLU A 270 -21.76 0.97 6.84
CA GLU A 270 -22.54 0.14 7.74
C GLU A 270 -23.49 1.04 8.53
N GLY A 271 -24.74 1.12 8.10
CA GLY A 271 -25.84 1.69 8.88
C GLY A 271 -26.04 3.20 8.71
N GLY A 272 -26.87 3.56 7.74
CA GLY A 272 -27.49 4.88 7.63
C GLY A 272 -28.55 4.84 6.54
N GLY A 273 -29.80 4.61 6.94
CA GLY A 273 -30.92 4.31 6.07
C GLY A 273 -31.29 5.42 5.07
N ALA A 274 -32.14 5.03 4.12
CA ALA A 274 -32.81 5.90 3.17
C ALA A 274 -33.32 7.22 3.80
N GLY A 275 -33.04 8.35 3.17
CA GLY A 275 -33.64 9.62 3.59
C GLY A 275 -33.06 10.89 2.96
N SER A 276 -33.68 11.30 1.86
CA SER A 276 -33.94 12.70 1.48
C SER A 276 -32.82 13.58 0.92
N LEU A 277 -32.97 13.85 -0.39
CA LEU A 277 -32.75 15.15 -1.01
C LEU A 277 -33.40 16.29 -0.19
N HIS A 278 -32.65 17.34 0.16
CA HIS A 278 -32.99 18.79 0.09
C HIS A 278 -32.17 19.64 1.09
N GLY A 279 -31.61 20.75 0.59
CA GLY A 279 -31.77 22.07 1.22
C GLY A 279 -30.71 22.56 2.21
N ASP A 280 -29.88 23.49 1.72
CA ASP A 280 -29.52 24.78 2.33
C ASP A 280 -29.01 24.90 3.79
N HIS A 281 -27.70 25.13 3.87
CA HIS A 281 -27.03 26.31 4.48
C HIS A 281 -27.15 26.61 6.01
N PRO A 282 -26.25 27.46 6.58
CA PRO A 282 -25.36 27.08 7.69
C PRO A 282 -25.61 27.85 9.00
N GLY A 283 -25.02 27.40 10.13
CA GLY A 283 -24.92 28.27 11.32
C GLY A 283 -24.56 27.60 12.65
N ALA A 284 -23.35 27.92 13.12
CA ALA A 284 -22.98 28.27 14.49
C ALA A 284 -23.14 27.29 15.69
N ALA A 285 -21.97 26.90 16.21
CA ALA A 285 -21.47 27.15 17.58
C ALA A 285 -21.74 26.17 18.75
N ASP A 286 -20.60 25.93 19.45
CA ASP A 286 -20.40 25.62 20.88
C ASP A 286 -20.81 24.24 21.44
N SER A 287 -20.08 23.62 22.36
CA SER A 287 -18.74 23.78 22.94
C SER A 287 -18.50 22.59 23.89
N ASP A 288 -17.21 22.28 24.16
CA ASP A 288 -16.67 21.61 25.37
C ASP A 288 -17.13 20.17 25.73
N SER A 289 -16.31 19.27 26.26
CA SER A 289 -14.92 19.26 26.72
C SER A 289 -14.55 17.82 27.12
N ARG A 290 -13.30 17.41 26.91
CA ARG A 290 -12.41 16.69 27.86
C ARG A 290 -11.23 16.05 27.12
N ALA A 291 -10.13 16.81 27.06
CA ALA A 291 -8.79 16.29 26.84
C ALA A 291 -8.16 15.99 28.22
N VAL A 292 -7.74 14.74 28.44
CA VAL A 292 -6.86 14.34 29.54
C VAL A 292 -5.51 13.97 28.92
N GLY A 293 -4.47 14.54 29.51
CA GLY A 293 -3.18 14.78 28.85
C GLY A 293 -2.28 13.58 28.62
N ARG A 294 -1.23 13.81 27.84
CA ARG A 294 0.02 13.08 27.94
C ARG A 294 1.20 14.02 27.68
N ASN A 295 2.02 14.12 28.71
CA ASN A 295 3.29 14.83 28.78
C ASN A 295 4.22 14.43 27.63
N VAL A 296 4.75 15.44 26.94
CA VAL A 296 5.97 15.34 26.14
C VAL A 296 7.12 15.74 27.07
N ARG A 297 7.98 14.79 27.41
CA ARG A 297 9.34 15.10 27.89
C ARG A 297 10.28 15.00 26.70
N SER A 298 10.83 16.15 26.35
CA SER A 298 12.05 16.32 25.57
C SER A 298 13.29 16.11 26.45
N LEU A 299 14.40 15.81 25.77
CA LEU A 299 15.79 15.59 26.21
C LEU A 299 16.13 14.15 26.63
#